data_AF-A0A7C5IEG9-F1
#
_entry.id   AF-A0A7C5IEG9-F1
#
_cell.length_a   1.000
_cell.length_b   1.000
_cell.length_c   1.000
_cell.angle_alpha   90.00
_cell.angle_beta   90.00
_cell.angle_gamma   90.00
#
_symmetry.space_group_name_H-M   'P 1'
#
loop_
_entity.id
_entity.type
_entity.pdbx_description
1 polymer ?
#
loop_
_entity_poly.entity_id
_entity_poly.type
_entity_poly.pdbx_seq_one_letter_code
_entity_poly.pdbx_strand_id
1 'polypeptide(L)' 'MSENIWKNYRRSQPTRPSPLQGIRVLEVCTMLLGPMGPALLAQLGAEVIRCE' A
#
# COMPACT_ATOMS: atom_id res chain seq x y z
N MET A 1 20.99 -29.30 7.87
CA MET A 1 21.70 -28.07 7.41
C MET A 1 20.76 -27.10 6.68
N SER A 2 19.88 -27.58 5.80
CA SER A 2 18.93 -26.76 5.01
C SER A 2 17.83 -26.07 5.82
N GLU A 3 17.30 -26.73 6.85
CA GLU A 3 16.14 -26.26 7.62
C GLU A 3 16.38 -24.95 8.39
N ASN A 4 17.63 -24.74 8.79
CA ASN A 4 18.10 -23.56 9.52
C ASN A 4 18.16 -22.32 8.60
N ILE A 5 18.48 -22.54 7.31
CA ILE A 5 18.58 -21.49 6.28
C ILE A 5 17.17 -20.94 5.99
N TRP A 6 16.19 -21.81 5.83
CA TRP A 6 14.79 -21.42 5.59
C TRP A 6 14.16 -20.69 6.78
N LYS A 7 14.47 -21.11 8.01
CA LYS A 7 14.06 -20.40 9.24
C LYS A 7 14.64 -18.98 9.31
N ASN A 8 15.91 -18.81 8.96
CA ASN A 8 16.56 -17.49 8.96
C ASN A 8 16.04 -16.58 7.85
N TYR A 9 15.74 -17.11 6.65
CA TYR A 9 15.18 -16.32 5.54
C TYR A 9 13.83 -15.70 5.89
N ARG A 10 12.93 -16.46 6.55
CA ARG A 10 11.62 -15.94 6.98
C ARG A 10 11.73 -14.90 8.10
N ARG A 11 12.73 -15.05 8.97
CA ARG A 11 12.91 -14.19 10.15
C ARG A 11 13.65 -12.88 9.84
N SER A 12 14.45 -12.86 8.78
CA SER A 12 15.25 -11.70 8.36
C SER A 12 14.58 -10.85 7.29
N GLN A 13 13.32 -11.09 6.94
CA GLN A 13 12.59 -10.23 6.01
C GLN A 13 12.48 -8.83 6.61
N PRO A 14 13.09 -7.80 6.01
CA PRO A 14 12.96 -6.44 6.50
C PRO A 14 11.50 -6.03 6.38
N THR A 15 10.94 -5.43 7.43
CA THR A 15 9.64 -4.77 7.35
C THR A 15 9.79 -3.58 6.42
N ARG A 16 9.29 -3.71 5.19
CA ARG A 16 9.29 -2.61 4.24
C ARG A 16 8.08 -1.73 4.50
N PRO A 17 8.22 -0.39 4.42
CA PRO A 17 7.08 0.51 4.42
C PRO A 17 6.14 0.19 3.25
N SER A 18 4.87 0.56 3.39
CA SER A 18 3.91 0.40 2.29
C SER A 18 4.39 1.16 1.05
N PRO A 19 4.15 0.66 -0.19
CA PRO A 19 4.74 1.21 -1.41
C PRO A 19 4.46 2.70 -1.65
N LEU A 20 3.33 3.21 -1.17
CA LEU A 20 2.92 4.61 -1.31
C LEU A 20 2.90 5.38 0.02
N GLN A 21 3.59 4.87 1.05
CA GLN A 21 3.67 5.57 2.32
C GLN A 21 4.22 7.00 2.14
N GLY A 22 3.47 7.98 2.65
CA GLY A 22 3.84 9.39 2.58
C GLY A 22 3.35 10.13 1.32
N ILE A 23 2.70 9.44 0.39
CA ILE A 23 2.05 10.06 -0.77
C ILE A 23 0.64 10.51 -0.37
N ARG A 24 0.28 11.75 -0.76
CA ARG A 24 -1.07 12.30 -0.62
C ARG A 24 -1.74 12.41 -1.98
N VAL A 25 -2.96 11.90 -2.09
CA VAL A 25 -3.76 11.87 -3.32
C VAL A 25 -5.05 12.63 -3.09
N LEU A 26 -5.34 13.61 -3.95
CA LEU A 26 -6.63 14.30 -3.97
C LEU A 26 -7.54 13.62 -4.98
N GLU A 27 -8.63 13.03 -4.50
CA GLU A 27 -9.69 12.47 -5.34
C GLU A 27 -10.66 13.59 -5.74
N VAL A 28 -10.82 13.79 -7.06
CA VAL A 28 -11.74 14.77 -7.67
C VAL A 28 -12.69 14.06 -8.65
N CYS A 29 -13.12 12.86 -8.30
CA CYS A 29 -14.01 12.05 -9.12
C CYS A 29 -15.48 12.34 -8.80
N THR A 30 -16.30 12.55 -9.84
CA THR A 30 -17.73 12.89 -9.71
C THR A 30 -18.68 11.72 -9.99
N MET A 31 -18.17 10.58 -10.46
CA MET A 31 -18.97 9.40 -10.84
C MET A 31 -18.64 8.14 -10.06
N LEU A 32 -19.61 7.21 -10.01
CA LEU A 32 -19.65 6.01 -9.16
C LEU A 32 -18.47 5.03 -9.36
N LEU A 33 -17.88 4.96 -10.55
CA LEU A 33 -16.70 4.11 -10.84
C LEU A 33 -15.35 4.85 -10.71
N GLY A 34 -15.37 6.17 -10.44
CA GLY A 34 -14.18 6.98 -10.19
C GLY A 34 -13.33 6.58 -8.97
N PRO A 35 -13.89 6.14 -7.83
CA PRO A 35 -13.10 5.90 -6.61
C PRO A 35 -12.27 4.61 -6.64
N MET A 36 -12.34 3.77 -7.67
CA MET A 36 -11.56 2.53 -7.72
C MET A 36 -10.04 2.77 -7.73
N GLY A 37 -9.59 3.78 -8.47
CA GLY A 37 -8.17 4.15 -8.51
C GLY A 37 -7.67 4.63 -7.13
N PRO A 38 -8.26 5.69 -6.56
CA PRO A 38 -7.92 6.18 -5.23
C PRO A 38 -8.01 5.10 -4.15
N ALA A 39 -9.03 4.23 -4.18
CA ALA A 39 -9.15 3.12 -3.23
C ALA A 39 -7.97 2.14 -3.29
N LEU A 40 -7.49 1.80 -4.49
CA LEU A 40 -6.28 0.97 -4.65
C LEU A 40 -5.04 1.68 -4.12
N LEU A 41 -4.91 2.99 -4.36
CA LEU A 41 -3.78 3.78 -3.86
C LEU A 41 -3.75 3.82 -2.33
N ALA A 42 -4.92 3.93 -1.69
CA ALA A 42 -5.04 3.85 -0.23
C ALA A 42 -4.58 2.48 0.31
N GLN A 43 -4.94 1.37 -0.36
CA GLN A 43 -4.47 0.03 0.03
C GLN A 43 -2.95 -0.13 -0.07
N LEU A 44 -2.31 0.61 -0.97
CA LEU A 44 -0.85 0.65 -1.10
C LEU A 44 -0.17 1.64 -0.14
N GLY A 45 -0.94 2.30 0.74
CA GLY A 45 -0.43 3.16 1.81
C GLY A 45 -0.46 4.66 1.54
N ALA A 46 -1.13 5.11 0.48
CA ALA A 46 -1.33 6.53 0.23
C ALA A 46 -2.42 7.12 1.16
N GLU A 47 -2.27 8.39 1.52
CA GLU A 47 -3.33 9.17 2.15
C GLU A 47 -4.24 9.75 1.05
N VAL A 48 -5.47 9.26 0.97
CA VAL A 48 -6.45 9.71 -0.03
C VAL A 48 -7.42 10.70 0.62
N ILE A 49 -7.48 11.90 0.06
CA ILE A 49 -8.39 12.97 0.49
C ILE A 49 -9.45 13.11 -0.59
N ARG A 50 -10.72 12.99 -0.20
CA ARG A 50 -11.84 13.13 -1.12
C ARG A 50 -12.40 14.55 -1.03
N CYS A 51 -12.49 15.22 -2.18
CA CYS A 51 -13.22 16.47 -2.32
C CYS A 51 -14.66 16.15 -2.74
N GLU A 52 -15.63 16.46 -1.88
CA GLU A 52 -17.06 16.42 -2.21
C GLU A 52 -17.56 17.74 -2.80
#